data_AF-A0A7S1RGS0-F1
#
_entry.id   AF-A0A7S1RGS0-F1
#
_cell.length_a   1.000
_cell.length_b   1.000
_cell.length_c   1.000
_cell.angle_alpha   90.00
_cell.angle_beta   90.00
_cell.angle_gamma   90.00
#
_symmetry.space_group_name_H-M   'P 1'
#
loop_
_entity.id
_entity.type
_entity.pdbx_description
1 polymer ?
#
loop_
_entity_poly.entity_id
_entity_poly.type
_entity_poly.pdbx_seq_one_letter_code
_entity_poly.pdbx_strand_id
1 'polypeptide(L)'
;MEAFLSQAGKQAKNRFRLSQEVGSSAFLDRLRSALPALFPNMACEERFAVPSTPYVVDLALEDRGLLLVVPRAAHLAAGSRELSGSAQLMERTLEAMGWKLQWIWPEQWSPRLDSLAGSEGKEEALDALRGLVGLGSRAADGSVGPELQAA
;
A
#
# COMPACT_ATOMS: atom_id res chain seq x y z
N MET A 1 27.43 28.89 20.34
CA MET A 1 26.62 29.43 19.22
C MET A 1 27.38 29.13 17.94
N GLU A 2 27.44 27.85 17.56
CA GLU A 2 26.45 27.18 16.69
C GLU A 2 26.56 27.62 15.21
N ALA A 3 27.38 26.87 14.47
CA ALA A 3 27.33 26.81 13.01
C ALA A 3 27.92 25.45 12.57
N PHE A 4 27.25 24.36 12.91
CA PHE A 4 27.62 22.99 12.51
C PHE A 4 26.42 22.19 11.98
N LEU A 5 25.50 22.85 11.29
CA LEU A 5 24.34 22.21 10.66
C LEU A 5 24.18 22.69 9.21
N SER A 6 24.99 22.15 8.30
CA SER A 6 24.65 22.10 6.87
C SER A 6 25.49 21.07 6.15
N GLN A 7 25.25 19.80 6.47
CA GLN A 7 25.71 18.66 5.65
C GLN A 7 24.61 17.60 5.45
N ALA A 8 23.34 18.00 5.47
CA ALA A 8 22.21 17.10 5.17
C ALA A 8 21.89 17.04 3.66
N GLY A 9 22.92 17.01 2.81
CA GLY A 9 22.74 17.08 1.36
C GLY A 9 23.81 16.30 0.62
N LYS A 10 23.69 14.95 0.62
CA LYS A 10 24.22 13.98 -0.37
C LYS A 10 24.32 12.57 0.22
N GLN A 11 23.20 11.90 0.45
CA GLN A 11 23.16 10.43 0.50
C GLN A 11 21.97 9.91 -0.31
N ALA A 12 22.04 10.13 -1.63
CA ALA A 12 21.26 9.37 -2.61
C ALA A 12 22.19 8.34 -3.26
N LYS A 13 22.59 7.31 -2.50
CA LYS A 13 23.30 6.15 -3.05
C LYS A 13 22.70 4.88 -2.44
N ASN A 14 22.06 4.08 -3.29
CA ASN A 14 21.43 2.77 -3.01
C ASN A 14 19.98 2.80 -2.49
N ARG A 15 19.08 3.52 -3.18
CA ARG A 15 17.65 3.18 -3.12
C ARG A 15 17.34 2.16 -4.21
N PHE A 16 16.79 1.01 -3.84
CA PHE A 16 16.35 -0.01 -4.79
C PHE A 16 15.10 0.52 -5.49
N ARG A 17 15.28 0.99 -6.73
CA ARG A 17 14.15 1.36 -7.58
C ARG A 17 13.50 0.09 -8.10
N LEU A 18 12.18 -0.01 -7.95
CA LEU A 18 11.42 -1.09 -8.55
C LEU A 18 11.55 -1.01 -10.08
N SER A 19 11.87 -2.16 -10.70
CA SER A 19 11.97 -2.25 -12.16
C SER A 19 10.60 -1.90 -12.77
N GLN A 20 10.56 -1.01 -13.75
CA GLN A 20 9.30 -0.68 -14.43
C GLN A 20 8.99 -1.80 -15.42
N GLU A 21 8.04 -2.66 -15.08
CA GLU A 21 7.47 -3.64 -16.01
C GLU A 21 6.30 -2.98 -16.75
N VAL A 22 6.25 -3.14 -18.08
CA VAL A 22 5.26 -2.49 -18.96
C VAL A 22 3.81 -2.79 -18.52
N GLY A 23 3.55 -4.02 -18.05
CA GLY A 23 2.24 -4.43 -17.53
C GLY A 23 1.85 -3.74 -16.21
N SER A 24 2.82 -3.40 -15.37
CA SER A 24 2.56 -2.68 -14.11
C SER A 24 2.20 -1.21 -14.36
N SER A 25 2.69 -0.58 -15.44
CA SER A 25 2.43 0.83 -15.73
C SER A 25 0.95 1.13 -15.98
N ALA A 26 0.32 0.38 -16.90
CA ALA A 26 -1.10 0.60 -17.23
C ALA A 26 -2.04 0.30 -16.06
N PHE A 27 -1.67 -0.66 -15.21
CA PHE A 27 -2.40 -0.93 -13.98
C PHE A 27 -2.22 0.19 -12.95
N LEU A 28 -1.00 0.70 -12.77
CA LEU A 28 -0.72 1.85 -11.90
C LEU A 28 -1.44 3.11 -12.37
N ASP A 29 -1.55 3.36 -13.67
CA ASP A 29 -2.32 4.48 -14.21
C ASP A 29 -3.81 4.38 -13.85
N ARG A 30 -4.41 3.19 -13.99
CA ARG A 30 -5.80 2.94 -13.57
C ARG A 30 -5.97 3.11 -12.05
N LEU A 31 -5.03 2.60 -11.27
CA LEU A 31 -5.04 2.75 -9.82
C LEU A 31 -4.94 4.23 -9.41
N ARG A 32 -4.05 5.00 -10.04
CA ARG A 32 -3.89 6.45 -9.83
C ARG A 32 -5.19 7.19 -10.11
N SER A 33 -5.89 6.86 -11.20
CA SER A 33 -7.18 7.49 -11.52
C SER A 33 -8.29 7.12 -10.54
N ALA A 34 -8.24 5.92 -9.95
CA ALA A 34 -9.23 5.46 -8.98
C ALA A 34 -9.00 5.96 -7.55
N LEU A 35 -7.74 6.20 -7.16
CA LEU A 35 -7.37 6.58 -5.79
C LEU A 35 -8.05 7.86 -5.29
N PRO A 36 -8.18 8.95 -6.06
CA PRO A 36 -8.92 10.13 -5.63
C PRO A 36 -10.40 9.84 -5.36
N ALA A 37 -11.02 8.90 -6.07
CA ALA A 37 -12.41 8.51 -5.80
C ALA A 37 -12.53 7.67 -4.52
N LEU A 38 -11.52 6.85 -4.22
CA LEU A 38 -11.44 6.05 -3.00
C LEU A 38 -11.14 6.93 -1.79
N PHE A 39 -10.23 7.89 -1.95
CA PHE A 39 -9.64 8.74 -0.90
C PHE A 39 -9.61 10.22 -1.31
N PRO A 40 -10.78 10.88 -1.42
CA PRO A 40 -10.88 12.25 -1.96
C PRO A 40 -10.15 13.31 -1.15
N ASN A 41 -9.84 13.02 0.12
CA ASN A 41 -9.18 13.95 1.04
C ASN A 41 -7.77 13.49 1.45
N MET A 42 -7.18 12.52 0.74
CA MET A 42 -5.84 12.01 1.08
C MET A 42 -4.83 12.38 0.01
N ALA A 43 -3.68 12.87 0.45
CA ALA A 43 -2.53 13.01 -0.42
C ALA A 43 -1.97 11.61 -0.72
N CYS A 44 -1.93 11.27 -2.00
CA CYS A 44 -1.25 10.07 -2.46
C CYS A 44 0.03 10.45 -3.19
N GLU A 45 1.18 9.97 -2.70
CA GLU A 45 2.47 10.20 -3.35
C GLU A 45 2.89 8.98 -4.17
N GLU A 46 3.27 9.20 -5.42
CA GLU A 46 3.78 8.16 -6.31
C GLU A 46 5.29 7.97 -6.17
N ARG A 47 5.75 6.73 -6.36
CA ARG A 47 7.19 6.39 -6.30
C ARG A 47 7.81 6.85 -4.98
N PHE A 48 7.05 6.71 -3.90
CA PHE A 48 7.42 7.18 -2.58
C PHE A 48 8.65 6.45 -2.07
N ALA A 49 9.67 7.20 -1.69
CA ALA A 49 10.89 6.66 -1.11
C ALA A 49 10.75 6.60 0.41
N VAL A 50 10.56 5.40 0.95
CA VAL A 50 10.22 5.23 2.36
C VAL A 50 11.37 5.72 3.25
N PRO A 51 11.11 6.65 4.19
CA PRO A 51 12.14 7.21 5.07
C PRO A 51 12.92 6.13 5.81
N SER A 52 14.23 6.33 5.95
CA SER A 52 15.13 5.43 6.69
C SER A 52 15.21 3.99 6.16
N THR A 53 14.70 3.72 4.95
CA THR A 53 14.83 2.42 4.28
C THR A 53 15.37 2.59 2.86
N PRO A 54 15.89 1.52 2.23
CA PRO A 54 16.32 1.58 0.85
C PRO A 54 15.16 1.35 -0.15
N TYR A 55 13.91 1.22 0.32
CA TYR A 55 12.77 0.85 -0.50
C TYR A 55 12.09 2.06 -1.15
N VAL A 56 11.67 1.88 -2.40
CA VAL A 56 10.76 2.79 -3.11
C VAL A 56 9.50 2.01 -3.42
N VAL A 57 8.35 2.49 -2.98
CA VAL A 57 7.05 1.84 -3.21
C VAL A 57 6.30 2.54 -4.35
N ASP A 58 5.25 1.93 -4.85
CA ASP A 58 4.49 2.51 -5.96
C ASP A 58 3.68 3.72 -5.51
N LEU A 59 2.98 3.61 -4.38
CA LEU A 59 2.10 4.65 -3.85
C LEU A 59 2.18 4.68 -2.32
N ALA A 60 2.08 5.87 -1.74
CA ALA A 60 1.97 6.06 -0.29
C ALA A 60 0.78 6.93 0.07
N LEU A 61 0.12 6.55 1.17
CA LEU A 61 -0.89 7.34 1.88
C LEU A 61 -0.30 7.65 3.25
N GLU A 62 0.55 8.68 3.30
CA GLU A 62 1.40 8.99 4.47
C GLU A 62 0.57 9.27 5.73
N ASP A 63 -0.54 9.99 5.60
CA ASP A 63 -1.47 10.30 6.71
C ASP A 63 -2.05 9.05 7.39
N ARG A 64 -1.95 7.88 6.75
CA ARG A 64 -2.43 6.59 7.26
C ARG A 64 -1.30 5.62 7.58
N GLY A 65 -0.05 6.01 7.37
CA GLY A 65 1.09 5.11 7.48
C GLY A 65 0.96 3.90 6.55
N LEU A 66 0.37 4.07 5.36
CA LEU A 66 0.05 2.98 4.45
C LEU A 66 0.83 3.11 3.13
N LEU A 67 1.42 2.01 2.71
CA LEU A 67 2.21 1.86 1.50
C LEU A 67 1.54 0.84 0.59
N LEU A 68 1.43 1.14 -0.70
CA LEU A 68 0.87 0.23 -1.70
C LEU A 68 1.98 -0.18 -2.68
N VAL A 69 2.10 -1.47 -2.93
CA VAL A 69 3.05 -2.03 -3.90
C VAL A 69 2.33 -2.97 -4.84
N VAL A 70 2.55 -2.77 -6.14
CA VAL A 70 2.12 -3.71 -7.18
C VAL A 70 3.22 -4.76 -7.34
N PRO A 71 2.90 -6.06 -7.14
CA PRO A 71 3.85 -7.15 -7.35
C PRO A 71 4.42 -7.13 -8.78
N ARG A 72 5.71 -7.45 -8.89
CA ARG A 72 6.50 -7.54 -10.13
C ARG A 72 7.26 -8.86 -10.10
N ALA A 73 7.86 -9.30 -11.21
CA ALA A 73 8.59 -10.57 -11.24
C ALA A 73 9.66 -10.67 -10.13
N ALA A 74 10.35 -9.58 -9.82
CA ALA A 74 11.35 -9.52 -8.74
C ALA A 74 10.78 -9.74 -7.32
N HIS A 75 9.47 -9.56 -7.12
CA HIS A 75 8.80 -9.78 -5.84
C HIS A 75 8.28 -11.20 -5.69
N LEU A 76 8.19 -11.98 -6.78
CA LEU A 76 7.56 -13.29 -6.79
C LEU A 76 8.58 -14.41 -6.66
N ALA A 77 8.18 -15.51 -6.02
CA ALA A 77 8.95 -16.75 -6.03
C ALA A 77 8.96 -17.35 -7.45
N ALA A 78 10.06 -18.01 -7.83
CA ALA A 78 10.22 -18.54 -9.18
C ALA A 78 9.10 -19.55 -9.53
N GLY A 79 8.35 -19.27 -10.60
CA GLY A 79 7.23 -20.11 -11.05
C GLY A 79 5.99 -20.08 -10.14
N SER A 80 5.93 -19.18 -9.16
CA SER A 80 4.83 -19.06 -8.21
C SER A 80 4.25 -17.64 -8.21
N ARG A 81 3.01 -17.52 -7.72
CA ARG A 81 2.37 -16.22 -7.41
C ARG A 81 2.57 -15.80 -5.96
N GLU A 82 3.37 -16.55 -5.21
CA GLU A 82 3.71 -16.21 -3.84
C GLU A 82 4.83 -15.18 -3.80
N LEU A 83 4.87 -14.40 -2.72
CA LEU A 83 5.95 -13.47 -2.47
C LEU A 83 7.25 -14.24 -2.23
N SER A 84 8.32 -13.80 -2.90
CA SER A 84 9.69 -14.23 -2.63
C SER A 84 10.09 -13.89 -1.20
N GLY A 85 11.11 -14.59 -0.66
CA GLY A 85 11.66 -14.27 0.66
C GLY A 85 12.14 -12.81 0.78
N SER A 86 12.68 -12.24 -0.30
CA SER A 86 13.08 -10.82 -0.33
C SER A 86 11.88 -9.87 -0.22
N ALA A 87 10.76 -10.19 -0.86
CA ALA A 87 9.54 -9.40 -0.76
C ALA A 87 8.90 -9.50 0.64
N GLN A 88 8.91 -10.69 1.24
CA GLN A 88 8.47 -10.90 2.63
C GLN A 88 9.37 -10.14 3.61
N LEU A 89 10.68 -10.12 3.40
CA LEU A 89 11.61 -9.33 4.21
C LEU A 89 11.33 -7.83 4.08
N MET A 90 11.05 -7.33 2.88
CA MET A 90 10.63 -5.94 2.66
C MET A 90 9.38 -5.61 3.46
N GLU A 91 8.34 -6.45 3.37
CA GLU A 91 7.10 -6.30 4.14
C GLU A 91 7.37 -6.20 5.64
N ARG A 92 8.07 -7.19 6.22
CA ARG A 92 8.37 -7.21 7.66
C ARG A 92 9.24 -6.05 8.12
N THR A 93 10.17 -5.61 7.28
CA THR A 93 11.01 -4.43 7.58
C THR A 93 10.16 -3.17 7.63
N LEU A 94 9.27 -2.96 6.66
CA LEU A 94 8.40 -1.79 6.61
C LEU A 94 7.38 -1.80 7.76
N GLU A 95 6.82 -2.95 8.10
CA GLU A 95 5.96 -3.15 9.27
C GLU A 95 6.68 -2.82 10.58
N ALA A 96 7.91 -3.29 10.77
CA ALA A 96 8.71 -2.98 11.95
C ALA A 96 9.01 -1.47 12.08
N MET A 97 9.02 -0.75 10.96
CA MET A 97 9.19 0.71 10.90
C MET A 97 7.87 1.47 11.09
N GLY A 98 6.77 0.78 11.39
CA GLY A 98 5.46 1.38 11.66
C GLY A 98 4.60 1.61 10.41
N TRP A 99 5.02 1.13 9.24
CA TRP A 99 4.23 1.23 8.01
C TRP A 99 3.36 0.00 7.80
N LYS A 100 2.15 0.18 7.31
CA LYS A 100 1.33 -0.90 6.76
C LYS A 100 1.66 -1.06 5.28
N LEU A 101 2.04 -2.26 4.85
CA LEU A 101 2.26 -2.55 3.44
C LEU A 101 1.05 -3.33 2.90
N GLN A 102 0.50 -2.88 1.77
CA GLN A 102 -0.54 -3.60 1.05
C GLN A 102 -0.06 -3.96 -0.36
N TRP A 103 -0.04 -5.27 -0.64
CA TRP A 103 0.20 -5.78 -1.98
C TRP A 103 -1.07 -5.67 -2.82
N ILE A 104 -0.95 -4.99 -3.97
CA ILE A 104 -2.05 -4.74 -4.90
C ILE A 104 -1.89 -5.67 -6.11
N TRP A 105 -2.47 -6.86 -6.00
CA TRP A 105 -2.42 -7.88 -7.04
C TRP A 105 -3.33 -7.51 -8.22
N PRO A 106 -2.79 -7.31 -9.44
CA PRO A 106 -3.59 -6.87 -10.59
C PRO A 106 -4.79 -7.77 -10.89
N GLU A 107 -4.69 -9.09 -10.67
CA GLU A 107 -5.75 -10.05 -10.94
C GLU A 107 -6.95 -9.88 -10.00
N GLN A 108 -6.69 -9.45 -8.77
CA GLN A 108 -7.74 -9.22 -7.76
C GLN A 108 -8.35 -7.82 -7.89
N TRP A 109 -7.56 -6.86 -8.35
CA TRP A 109 -7.94 -5.45 -8.39
C TRP A 109 -8.48 -4.99 -9.73
N SER A 110 -8.02 -5.54 -10.86
CA SER A 110 -8.47 -5.10 -12.19
C SER A 110 -10.00 -5.14 -12.34
N PRO A 111 -10.70 -6.25 -11.99
CA PRO A 111 -12.17 -6.27 -12.12
C PRO A 111 -12.86 -5.18 -11.30
N ARG A 112 -12.32 -4.86 -10.12
CA ARG A 112 -12.88 -3.84 -9.21
C ARG A 112 -12.62 -2.42 -9.72
N LEU A 113 -11.43 -2.18 -10.27
CA LEU A 113 -11.10 -0.92 -10.91
C LEU A 113 -11.95 -0.69 -12.18
N ASP A 114 -12.22 -1.77 -12.93
CA ASP A 114 -13.08 -1.70 -14.11
C ASP A 114 -14.54 -1.39 -13.72
N SER A 115 -15.04 -1.93 -12.59
CA SER A 115 -16.35 -1.55 -12.03
C SER A 115 -16.43 -0.09 -11.59
N LEU A 116 -15.32 0.54 -11.17
CA LEU A 116 -15.29 1.97 -10.83
C LEU A 116 -15.39 2.88 -12.06
N ALA A 117 -14.95 2.40 -13.22
CA ALA A 117 -15.07 3.12 -14.49
C ALA A 117 -16.51 3.07 -15.04
N GLY A 118 -17.32 2.11 -14.59
CA GLY A 118 -18.73 1.99 -14.92
C GLY A 118 -19.65 2.83 -14.01
N SER A 119 -20.87 3.07 -14.47
CA SER A 119 -21.93 3.75 -13.69
C SER A 119 -22.65 2.78 -12.74
N GLU A 120 -22.78 1.52 -13.13
CA GLU A 120 -23.43 0.46 -12.34
C GLU A 120 -22.39 -0.21 -11.42
N GLY A 121 -22.69 -0.33 -10.12
CA GLY A 121 -21.82 -1.00 -9.15
C GLY A 121 -20.64 -0.18 -8.60
N LYS A 122 -20.56 1.11 -8.93
CA LYS A 122 -19.46 2.00 -8.49
C LYS A 122 -19.35 2.10 -6.97
N GLU A 123 -20.46 2.25 -6.25
CA GLU A 123 -20.44 2.37 -4.78
C GLU A 123 -20.02 1.07 -4.10
N GLU A 124 -20.50 -0.07 -4.59
CA GLU A 124 -20.10 -1.39 -4.08
C GLU A 124 -18.61 -1.67 -4.33
N ALA A 125 -18.10 -1.29 -5.50
CA ALA A 125 -16.68 -1.36 -5.81
C ALA A 125 -15.85 -0.44 -4.90
N LEU A 126 -16.30 0.81 -4.66
CA LEU A 126 -15.64 1.73 -3.72
C LEU A 126 -15.61 1.16 -2.30
N ASP A 127 -16.71 0.57 -1.82
CA ASP A 127 -16.80 0.01 -0.47
C ASP A 127 -15.89 -1.22 -0.30
N ALA A 128 -15.91 -2.14 -1.26
CA ALA A 128 -15.02 -3.30 -1.28
C ALA A 128 -13.53 -2.89 -1.29
N LEU A 129 -13.19 -1.84 -2.04
CA LEU A 129 -11.82 -1.31 -2.11
C LEU A 129 -11.42 -0.57 -0.84
N ARG A 130 -12.33 0.18 -0.20
CA ARG A 130 -12.07 0.79 1.11
C ARG A 130 -11.86 -0.27 2.20
N GLY A 131 -12.62 -1.35 2.18
CA GLY A 131 -12.44 -2.50 3.08
C GLY A 131 -11.08 -3.16 2.92
N LEU A 132 -10.61 -3.36 1.68
CA LEU A 132 -9.33 -4.00 1.41
C LEU A 132 -8.12 -3.14 1.79
N VAL A 133 -8.25 -1.82 1.69
CA VAL A 133 -7.22 -0.85 2.09
C VAL A 133 -7.25 -0.57 3.61
N GLY A 134 -8.19 -1.20 4.34
CA GLY A 134 -8.31 -1.06 5.79
C GLY A 134 -8.92 0.28 6.23
N LEU A 135 -9.73 0.92 5.38
CA LEU A 135 -10.36 2.23 5.63
C LEU A 135 -11.85 2.16 5.99
N GLY A 136 -12.34 0.99 6.42
CA GLY A 136 -13.64 0.74 7.07
C GLY A 136 -14.04 -0.74 6.88
N SER A 137 -14.43 -1.53 7.88
CA SER A 137 -15.37 -1.23 8.96
C SER A 137 -14.85 -1.64 10.33
N ARG A 138 -14.82 -0.68 11.25
CA ARG A 138 -14.98 -0.95 12.69
C ARG A 138 -16.46 -0.73 13.00
N ALA A 139 -17.30 -1.72 12.72
CA ALA A 139 -18.67 -1.83 13.22
C ALA A 139 -19.19 -3.26 13.02
N ALA A 140 -18.88 -4.15 13.97
CA ALA A 140 -19.77 -5.14 14.58
C ALA A 140 -18.92 -6.16 15.35
N ASP A 141 -18.50 -5.79 16.56
CA ASP A 141 -18.65 -6.71 17.70
C ASP A 141 -18.66 -5.88 18.99
N GLY A 142 -19.86 -5.36 19.27
CA GLY A 142 -20.25 -4.97 20.62
C GLY A 142 -21.19 -6.05 21.12
N SER A 143 -20.73 -6.80 22.13
CA SER A 143 -21.42 -7.76 23.03
C SER A 143 -20.69 -9.11 22.96
N VAL A 144 -20.02 -9.61 24.00
CA VAL A 144 -20.44 -9.66 25.40
C VAL A 144 -19.18 -9.78 26.28
N GLY A 145 -19.11 -9.04 27.38
CA GLY A 145 -18.15 -9.36 28.42
C GLY A 145 -18.45 -10.75 29.00
N PRO A 146 -17.45 -11.59 29.29
CA PRO A 146 -17.66 -12.67 30.23
C PRO A 146 -17.79 -12.04 31.62
N GLU A 147 -19.05 -11.91 31.99
CA GLU A 147 -19.57 -11.85 33.33
C GLU A 147 -18.67 -12.63 34.31
N LEU A 148 -18.16 -11.89 35.30
CA LEU A 148 -17.70 -12.42 36.57
C LEU A 148 -18.87 -13.17 37.24
N GLN A 149 -18.89 -14.49 37.08
CA GLN A 149 -19.55 -15.45 37.96
C GLN A 149 -18.71 -16.74 37.91
N ALA A 150 -18.34 -17.41 39.00
CA ALA A 150 -18.51 -17.19 40.41
C ALA A 150 -17.46 -18.06 41.14
N ALA A 151 -17.38 -17.84 42.44
CA ALA A 151 -16.68 -18.64 43.45
C ALA A 151 -16.92 -20.16 43.36
#